data_AF-A0A2Z4UD04-F1
#
_entry.id   AF-A0A2Z4UD04-F1
#
_cell.length_a   1.000
_cell.length_b   1.000
_cell.length_c   1.000
_cell.angle_alpha   90.00
_cell.angle_beta   90.00
_cell.angle_gamma   90.00
#
_symmetry.space_group_name_H-M   'P 1'
#
loop_
_entity.id
_entity.type
_entity.pdbx_description
1 polymer ?
#
loop_
_entity_poly.entity_id
_entity_poly.type
_entity_poly.pdbx_seq_one_letter_code
_entity_poly.pdbx_strand_id
1 'polypeptide(L)'
;MTRAFLKDLKDYLKQHSRVVFLYIAFSCIFILFFVLYQIPAAAALYASAVCGFLGFVVLIPHFRKFRQNRRQLGRLCTQKEFFVDSLPLTEGILEQDYQELIRELDRRYRELEARDSQKYRDMIEYYTLWAHQIKTPIASMHLNLENEDTTLARDIRSDLMRIEQYADMVLCYLRLDSEDTDYVFREYATDSIVKQALHKFSSFFIRGKIRLEYRPIKGCVLTDEKWILFVLEQVLSNALKYTKAGGSISIEETEPGVLCVRDTGIGIAPEDLPRIFEKGYTGCNGRLQKKASGIGLYLCKRICERLGHKIRAESCIGEGTAVYLDLRKAQLETE
;
A
#
# COMPACT_ATOMS: atom_id res chain seq x y z
N MET A 1 -21.93 7.58 -33.02
CA MET A 1 -20.81 8.23 -33.77
C MET A 1 -21.07 9.69 -34.14
N THR A 2 -22.32 10.09 -34.41
CA THR A 2 -22.70 11.42 -34.91
C THR A 2 -22.65 12.56 -33.88
N ARG A 3 -23.05 12.33 -32.62
CA ARG A 3 -23.05 13.39 -31.57
C ARG A 3 -21.65 13.91 -31.21
N ALA A 4 -20.66 13.02 -31.07
CA ALA A 4 -19.28 13.42 -30.77
C ALA A 4 -18.64 14.18 -31.94
N PHE A 5 -18.91 13.75 -33.18
CA PHE A 5 -18.47 14.46 -34.37
C PHE A 5 -19.06 15.88 -34.48
N LEU A 6 -20.37 16.02 -34.22
CA LEU A 6 -21.04 17.32 -34.22
C LEU A 6 -20.51 18.25 -33.14
N LYS A 7 -20.14 17.72 -31.97
CA LYS A 7 -19.52 18.49 -30.88
C LYS A 7 -18.11 18.95 -31.24
N ASP A 8 -17.27 18.04 -31.75
CA ASP A 8 -15.92 18.36 -32.22
C ASP A 8 -15.94 19.44 -33.32
N LEU A 9 -16.88 19.33 -34.26
CA LEU A 9 -17.08 20.28 -35.35
C LEU A 9 -17.55 21.65 -34.85
N LYS A 10 -18.48 21.68 -33.88
CA LYS A 10 -18.96 22.92 -33.26
C LYS A 10 -17.85 23.64 -32.49
N ASP A 11 -17.04 22.91 -31.74
CA ASP A 11 -15.90 23.47 -31.00
C ASP A 11 -14.85 24.04 -31.97
N TYR A 12 -14.56 23.33 -33.05
CA TYR A 12 -13.64 23.78 -34.10
C TYR A 12 -14.12 25.05 -34.82
N LEU A 13 -15.39 25.09 -35.24
CA LEU A 13 -15.99 26.27 -35.87
C LEU A 13 -16.04 27.47 -34.91
N LYS A 14 -16.22 27.24 -33.61
CA LYS A 14 -16.18 28.30 -32.60
C LYS A 14 -14.78 28.88 -32.46
N GLN A 15 -13.75 28.04 -32.45
CA GLN A 15 -12.34 28.46 -32.39
C GLN A 15 -11.93 29.30 -33.63
N HIS A 16 -12.41 28.95 -34.82
CA HIS A 16 -12.12 29.66 -36.07
C HIS A 16 -13.21 30.65 -36.52
N SER A 17 -14.16 30.98 -35.65
CA SER A 17 -15.30 31.85 -35.95
C SER A 17 -14.90 33.25 -36.45
N ARG A 18 -13.77 33.78 -35.97
CA ARG A 18 -13.20 35.05 -36.42
C ARG A 18 -12.77 35.01 -37.89
N VAL A 19 -12.16 33.92 -38.33
CA VAL A 19 -11.71 33.74 -39.73
C VAL A 19 -12.92 33.60 -40.65
N VAL A 20 -13.93 32.84 -40.23
CA VAL A 20 -15.19 32.68 -40.97
C VAL A 20 -15.93 34.02 -41.08
N PHE A 21 -16.01 34.79 -39.99
CA PHE A 21 -16.62 36.12 -39.99
C PHE A 21 -15.88 37.09 -40.92
N LEU A 22 -14.54 37.13 -40.87
CA LEU A 22 -13.74 37.96 -41.77
C LEU A 22 -13.98 37.60 -43.24
N TYR A 23 -14.02 36.30 -43.57
CA TYR A 23 -14.30 35.85 -44.94
C TYR A 23 -15.69 36.30 -45.43
N ILE A 24 -16.72 36.20 -44.57
CA ILE A 24 -18.07 36.67 -44.89
C ILE A 24 -18.07 38.19 -45.08
N ALA A 25 -17.42 38.94 -44.19
CA ALA A 25 -17.31 40.40 -44.28
C ALA A 25 -16.62 40.84 -45.58
N PHE A 26 -15.48 40.23 -45.94
CA PHE A 26 -14.78 40.52 -47.20
C PHE A 26 -15.62 40.15 -48.43
N SER A 27 -16.33 39.01 -48.39
CA SER A 27 -17.21 38.61 -49.49
C SER A 27 -18.38 39.58 -49.68
N CYS A 28 -19.00 40.05 -48.60
CA CYS A 28 -20.06 41.05 -48.65
C CYS A 28 -19.57 42.39 -49.20
N ILE A 29 -18.40 42.87 -48.77
CA ILE A 29 -17.78 44.10 -49.28
C ILE A 29 -17.49 43.97 -50.78
N PHE A 30 -16.95 42.83 -51.21
CA PHE A 30 -16.62 42.58 -52.61
C PHE A 30 -17.88 42.54 -53.51
N ILE A 31 -18.94 41.88 -53.05
CA ILE A 31 -20.23 41.86 -53.77
C ILE A 31 -20.84 43.28 -53.84
N LEU A 32 -20.81 44.03 -52.73
CA LEU A 32 -21.33 45.40 -52.68
C LEU A 32 -20.57 46.32 -53.66
N PHE A 33 -19.25 46.18 -53.76
CA PHE A 33 -18.43 46.93 -54.71
C PHE A 33 -18.83 46.65 -56.17
N PHE A 34 -19.05 45.38 -56.53
CA PHE A 34 -19.48 45.00 -57.89
C PHE A 34 -20.87 45.52 -58.25
N VAL A 35 -21.80 45.50 -57.29
CA VAL A 35 -23.15 46.06 -57.47
C VAL A 35 -23.09 47.58 -57.66
N LEU A 36 -22.26 48.29 -56.88
CA LEU A 36 -22.13 49.75 -56.97
C LEU A 36 -21.55 50.22 -58.31
N TYR A 37 -20.65 49.45 -58.92
CA TYR A 37 -20.04 49.73 -60.23
C TYR A 37 -20.85 49.21 -61.44
N GLN A 38 -22.06 48.67 -61.23
CA GLN A 38 -22.90 48.06 -62.28
C GLN A 38 -22.23 46.93 -63.08
N ILE A 39 -21.31 46.19 -62.46
CA ILE A 39 -20.69 44.99 -63.04
C ILE A 39 -21.57 43.78 -62.68
N PRO A 40 -21.67 42.74 -63.53
CA PRO A 40 -22.44 41.53 -63.20
C PRO A 40 -21.96 40.89 -61.88
N ALA A 41 -22.80 40.93 -60.85
CA ALA A 41 -22.51 40.35 -59.54
C ALA A 41 -22.25 38.83 -59.58
N ALA A 42 -22.63 38.15 -60.67
CA ALA A 42 -22.33 36.74 -60.92
C ALA A 42 -20.82 36.44 -60.89
N ALA A 43 -19.97 37.36 -61.37
CA ALA A 43 -18.52 37.17 -61.35
C ALA A 43 -17.95 37.22 -59.91
N ALA A 44 -18.46 38.13 -59.07
CA ALA A 44 -18.08 38.23 -57.67
C ALA A 44 -18.53 37.00 -56.87
N LEU A 45 -19.77 36.53 -57.10
CA LEU A 45 -20.29 35.30 -56.50
C LEU A 45 -19.44 34.07 -56.88
N TYR A 46 -19.04 33.95 -58.14
CA TYR A 46 -18.18 32.87 -58.60
C TYR A 46 -16.80 32.91 -57.95
N ALA A 47 -16.15 34.10 -57.89
CA ALA A 47 -14.85 34.27 -57.24
C ALA A 47 -14.91 33.94 -55.74
N SER A 48 -15.95 34.41 -55.02
CA SER A 48 -16.18 34.05 -53.63
C SER A 48 -16.38 32.54 -53.46
N ALA A 49 -17.17 31.89 -54.32
CA ALA A 49 -17.39 30.44 -54.26
C ALA A 49 -16.10 29.63 -54.46
N VAL A 50 -15.22 30.04 -55.39
CA VAL A 50 -13.92 29.40 -55.61
C VAL A 50 -13.00 29.58 -54.39
N CYS A 51 -12.93 30.78 -53.81
CA CYS A 51 -12.18 31.03 -52.58
C CYS A 51 -12.71 30.23 -51.40
N GLY A 52 -14.04 30.07 -51.30
CA GLY A 52 -14.68 29.27 -50.27
C GLY A 52 -14.38 27.78 -50.44
N PHE A 53 -14.38 27.27 -51.67
CA PHE A 53 -13.99 25.90 -51.97
C PHE A 53 -12.53 25.62 -51.62
N LEU A 54 -11.60 26.51 -52.00
CA LEU A 54 -10.19 26.40 -51.61
C LEU A 54 -10.00 26.42 -50.09
N GLY A 55 -10.70 27.31 -49.39
CA GLY A 55 -10.70 27.34 -47.92
C GLY A 55 -11.22 26.04 -47.32
N PHE A 56 -12.29 25.47 -47.88
CA PHE A 56 -12.84 24.19 -47.44
C PHE A 56 -11.84 23.03 -47.61
N VAL A 57 -11.14 22.98 -48.75
CA VAL A 57 -10.10 21.98 -49.02
C VAL A 57 -8.97 22.02 -47.97
N VAL A 58 -8.58 23.20 -47.49
CA VAL A 58 -7.56 23.38 -46.44
C VAL A 58 -8.09 23.05 -45.04
N LEU A 59 -9.37 23.34 -44.76
CA LEU A 59 -9.97 23.11 -43.44
C LEU A 59 -10.21 21.62 -43.15
N ILE A 60 -10.46 20.78 -44.17
CA ILE A 60 -10.69 19.34 -43.99
C ILE A 60 -9.51 18.62 -43.29
N PRO A 61 -8.25 18.71 -43.77
CA PRO A 61 -7.12 18.05 -43.12
C PRO A 61 -6.83 18.62 -41.73
N HIS A 62 -6.96 19.94 -41.55
CA HIS A 62 -6.77 20.59 -40.25
C HIS A 62 -7.81 20.12 -39.23
N PHE A 63 -9.08 20.00 -39.61
CA PHE A 63 -10.14 19.47 -38.75
C PHE A 63 -9.91 17.99 -38.41
N ARG A 64 -9.45 17.18 -39.37
CA ARG A 64 -9.11 15.77 -39.14
C ARG A 64 -8.02 15.62 -38.09
N LYS A 65 -6.95 16.42 -38.18
CA LYS A 65 -5.83 16.39 -37.23
C LYS A 65 -6.23 16.90 -35.84
N PHE A 66 -6.99 18.00 -35.76
CA PHE A 66 -7.57 18.49 -34.49
C PHE A 66 -8.36 17.39 -33.76
N ARG A 67 -9.20 16.67 -34.50
CA ARG A 67 -10.00 15.57 -33.94
C ARG A 67 -9.14 14.40 -33.47
N GLN A 68 -8.08 14.07 -34.21
CA GLN A 68 -7.14 13.02 -33.81
C GLN A 68 -6.43 13.39 -32.51
N ASN A 69 -5.94 14.63 -32.39
CA ASN A 69 -5.28 15.14 -31.19
C ASN A 69 -6.22 15.14 -29.98
N ARG A 70 -7.48 15.61 -30.13
CA ARG A 70 -8.48 15.55 -29.04
C ARG A 70 -8.78 14.13 -28.59
N ARG A 71 -8.84 13.18 -29.51
CA ARG A 71 -9.06 11.76 -29.17
C ARG A 71 -7.86 11.16 -28.44
N GLN A 72 -6.65 11.50 -28.86
CA GLN A 72 -5.43 11.05 -28.17
C GLN A 72 -5.38 11.62 -26.75
N LEU A 73 -5.53 12.93 -26.58
CA LEU A 73 -5.58 13.57 -25.26
C LEU A 73 -6.68 12.98 -24.36
N GLY A 74 -7.88 12.72 -24.90
CA GLY A 74 -8.96 12.09 -24.15
C GLY A 74 -8.63 10.66 -23.68
N ARG A 75 -7.85 9.89 -24.45
CA ARG A 75 -7.35 8.57 -24.02
C ARG A 75 -6.32 8.71 -22.91
N LEU A 76 -5.42 9.69 -23.02
CA LEU A 76 -4.38 9.93 -22.02
C LEU A 76 -4.96 10.33 -20.67
N CYS A 77 -6.01 11.16 -20.65
CA CYS A 77 -6.70 11.55 -19.40
C CYS A 77 -7.43 10.41 -18.68
N THR A 78 -7.60 9.24 -19.32
CA THR A 78 -8.28 8.08 -18.71
C THR A 78 -7.31 7.00 -18.24
N GLN A 79 -6.01 7.15 -18.51
CA GLN A 79 -4.97 6.24 -18.03
C GLN A 79 -4.43 6.72 -16.67
N LYS A 80 -4.12 5.76 -15.77
CA LYS A 80 -3.53 6.04 -14.45
C LYS A 80 -2.08 6.55 -14.56
N GLU A 81 -1.35 6.04 -15.54
CA GLU A 81 0.02 6.45 -15.87
C GLU A 81 0.05 6.86 -17.33
N PHE A 82 0.65 8.01 -17.61
CA PHE A 82 0.76 8.55 -18.94
C PHE A 82 2.21 8.99 -19.18
N PHE A 83 2.75 8.61 -20.33
CA PHE A 83 4.08 9.04 -20.76
C PHE A 83 3.96 10.33 -21.55
N VAL A 84 4.62 11.40 -21.09
CA VAL A 84 4.60 12.71 -21.77
C VAL A 84 5.08 12.64 -23.22
N ASP A 85 5.88 11.64 -23.57
CA ASP A 85 6.33 11.37 -24.94
C ASP A 85 5.21 10.97 -25.91
N SER A 86 4.03 10.62 -25.39
CA SER A 86 2.86 10.25 -26.20
C SER A 86 1.94 11.43 -26.55
N LEU A 87 2.35 12.66 -26.23
CA LEU A 87 1.62 13.87 -26.62
C LEU A 87 1.58 14.05 -28.14
N PRO A 88 0.45 14.56 -28.69
CA PRO A 88 0.34 14.82 -30.12
C PRO A 88 1.31 15.91 -30.58
N LEU A 89 1.72 15.85 -31.86
CA LEU A 89 2.50 16.91 -32.51
C LEU A 89 1.72 18.24 -32.49
N THR A 90 2.39 19.32 -32.09
CA THR A 90 1.86 20.68 -31.95
C THR A 90 2.02 21.47 -33.24
N GLU A 91 1.05 22.34 -33.53
CA GLU A 91 1.11 23.27 -34.68
C GLU A 91 1.31 24.71 -34.24
N GLY A 92 0.91 25.06 -33.01
CA GLY A 92 1.08 26.40 -32.44
C GLY A 92 2.29 26.52 -31.52
N ILE A 93 2.93 27.70 -31.54
CA ILE A 93 4.04 28.05 -30.62
C ILE A 93 3.59 27.91 -29.16
N LEU A 94 2.40 28.42 -28.81
CA LEU A 94 1.86 28.28 -27.46
C LEU A 94 1.63 26.82 -27.05
N GLU A 95 1.24 25.96 -27.98
CA GLU A 95 1.06 24.54 -27.69
C GLU A 95 2.42 23.86 -27.43
N GLN A 96 3.47 24.27 -28.15
CA GLN A 96 4.85 23.83 -27.89
C GLN A 96 5.30 24.25 -26.48
N ASP A 97 5.09 25.52 -26.11
CA ASP A 97 5.45 26.04 -24.78
C ASP A 97 4.71 25.27 -23.66
N TYR A 98 3.41 25.00 -23.84
CA TYR A 98 2.66 24.20 -22.88
C TYR A 98 3.17 22.76 -22.78
N GLN A 99 3.54 22.13 -23.90
CA GLN A 99 4.11 20.78 -23.87
C GLN A 99 5.48 20.73 -23.21
N GLU A 100 6.31 21.75 -23.43
CA GLU A 100 7.60 21.88 -22.76
C GLU A 100 7.42 22.05 -21.25
N LEU A 101 6.49 22.91 -20.82
CA LEU A 101 6.14 23.04 -19.41
C LEU A 101 5.63 21.73 -18.80
N ILE A 102 4.81 20.96 -19.53
CA ILE A 102 4.32 19.65 -19.08
C ILE A 102 5.48 18.65 -18.95
N ARG A 103 6.42 18.63 -19.89
CA ARG A 103 7.63 17.78 -19.81
C ARG A 103 8.48 18.15 -18.61
N GLU A 104 8.67 19.45 -18.35
CA GLU A 104 9.40 19.91 -17.18
C GLU A 104 8.69 19.56 -15.87
N LEU A 105 7.36 19.64 -15.82
CA LEU A 105 6.58 19.20 -14.67
C LEU A 105 6.69 17.69 -14.42
N ASP A 106 6.60 16.86 -15.47
CA ASP A 106 6.78 15.40 -15.35
C ASP A 106 8.20 15.05 -14.90
N ARG A 107 9.21 15.73 -15.45
CA ARG A 107 10.60 15.57 -14.99
C ARG A 107 10.73 15.88 -13.50
N ARG A 108 10.19 17.01 -13.04
CA ARG A 108 10.21 17.39 -11.62
C ARG A 108 9.44 16.42 -10.74
N TYR A 109 8.29 15.94 -11.22
CA TYR A 109 7.48 14.96 -10.50
C TYR A 109 8.23 13.64 -10.32
N ARG A 110 8.86 13.11 -11.38
CA ARG A 110 9.71 11.92 -11.31
C ARG A 110 10.94 12.14 -10.43
N GLU A 111 11.56 13.32 -10.48
CA GLU A 111 12.67 13.66 -9.59
C GLU A 111 12.25 13.68 -8.11
N LEU A 112 11.05 14.20 -7.81
CA LEU A 112 10.49 14.18 -6.45
C LEU A 112 10.18 12.76 -5.99
N GLU A 113 9.52 11.94 -6.81
CA GLU A 113 9.26 10.53 -6.50
C GLU A 113 10.55 9.74 -6.29
N ALA A 114 11.56 9.96 -7.14
CA ALA A 114 12.87 9.34 -6.99
C ALA A 114 13.56 9.77 -5.69
N ARG A 115 13.48 11.06 -5.32
CA ARG A 115 14.04 11.58 -4.05
C ARG A 115 13.33 11.00 -2.84
N ASP A 116 12.00 10.93 -2.84
CA ASP A 116 11.24 10.37 -1.73
C ASP A 116 11.47 8.86 -1.59
N SER A 117 11.52 8.14 -2.72
CA SER A 117 11.90 6.73 -2.76
C SER A 117 13.32 6.50 -2.22
N GLN A 118 14.27 7.38 -2.56
CA GLN A 118 15.64 7.30 -2.05
C GLN A 118 15.68 7.54 -0.54
N LYS A 119 15.03 8.60 -0.04
CA LYS A 119 14.94 8.87 1.41
C LYS A 119 14.33 7.69 2.16
N TYR A 120 13.32 7.04 1.59
CA TYR A 120 12.69 5.87 2.18
C TYR A 120 13.66 4.69 2.26
N ARG A 121 14.42 4.42 1.19
CA ARG A 121 15.48 3.39 1.18
C ARG A 121 16.58 3.68 2.21
N ASP A 122 17.10 4.90 2.23
CA ASP A 122 18.13 5.34 3.19
C ASP A 122 17.62 5.18 4.64
N MET A 123 16.34 5.50 4.90
CA MET A 123 15.71 5.31 6.21
C MET A 123 15.63 3.83 6.60
N ILE A 124 15.23 2.94 5.69
CA ILE A 124 15.18 1.49 5.96
C ILE A 124 16.59 0.96 6.26
N GLU A 125 17.59 1.35 5.48
CA GLU A 125 18.98 0.93 5.68
C GLU A 125 19.51 1.41 7.03
N TYR A 126 19.30 2.68 7.37
CA TYR A 126 19.72 3.26 8.65
C TYR A 126 19.12 2.52 9.85
N TYR A 127 17.80 2.30 9.86
CA TYR A 127 17.16 1.60 10.97
C TYR A 127 17.52 0.10 11.03
N THR A 128 17.80 -0.52 9.87
CA THR A 128 18.28 -1.90 9.82
C THR A 128 19.66 -2.02 10.46
N LEU A 129 20.57 -1.10 10.13
CA LEU A 129 21.90 -1.01 10.75
C LEU A 129 21.79 -0.74 12.25
N TRP A 130 20.96 0.22 12.66
CA TRP A 130 20.74 0.58 14.06
C TRP A 130 20.24 -0.60 14.88
N ALA A 131 19.26 -1.36 14.37
CA ALA A 131 18.75 -2.54 15.06
C ALA A 131 19.81 -3.63 15.19
N HIS A 132 20.63 -3.87 14.16
CA HIS A 132 21.77 -4.79 14.25
C HIS A 132 22.79 -4.33 15.31
N GLN A 133 23.12 -3.03 15.33
CA GLN A 133 24.06 -2.46 16.30
C GLN A 133 23.53 -2.52 17.74
N ILE A 134 22.22 -2.50 17.96
CA ILE A 134 21.60 -2.70 19.28
C ILE A 134 21.58 -4.16 19.72
N LYS A 135 21.46 -5.11 18.79
CA LYS A 135 21.51 -6.54 19.13
C LYS A 135 22.86 -6.96 19.72
N THR A 136 23.96 -6.39 19.25
CA THR A 136 25.31 -6.69 19.75
C THR A 136 25.49 -6.44 21.26
N PRO A 137 25.19 -5.24 21.82
CA PRO A 137 25.28 -5.02 23.26
C PRO A 137 24.24 -5.82 24.04
N ILE A 138 23.05 -6.09 23.49
CA ILE A 138 22.07 -6.99 24.12
C ILE A 138 22.64 -8.40 24.29
N ALA A 139 23.26 -8.95 23.25
CA ALA A 139 23.90 -10.26 23.30
C ALA A 139 25.05 -10.30 24.34
N SER A 140 25.89 -9.26 24.38
CA SER A 140 26.94 -9.12 25.40
C SER A 140 26.36 -9.09 26.82
N MET A 141 25.29 -8.33 27.04
CA MET A 141 24.60 -8.29 28.33
C MET A 141 23.98 -9.65 28.70
N HIS A 142 23.43 -10.39 27.73
CA HIS A 142 22.94 -11.74 27.95
C HIS A 142 24.03 -12.68 28.45
N LEU A 143 25.21 -12.66 27.83
CA LEU A 143 26.37 -13.48 28.24
C LEU A 143 26.85 -13.12 29.64
N ASN A 144 26.94 -11.82 29.95
CA ASN A 144 27.35 -11.37 31.29
C ASN A 144 26.38 -11.80 32.38
N LEU A 145 25.08 -11.85 32.05
CA LEU A 145 24.04 -12.26 32.98
C LEU A 145 23.83 -13.77 33.02
N GLU A 146 24.40 -14.56 32.09
CA GLU A 146 24.09 -15.98 31.94
C GLU A 146 24.42 -16.79 33.21
N ASN A 147 25.51 -16.43 33.88
CA ASN A 147 25.99 -17.09 35.09
C ASN A 147 25.50 -16.44 36.41
N GLU A 148 24.69 -15.39 36.34
CA GLU A 148 24.15 -14.72 37.52
C GLU A 148 22.70 -15.12 37.81
N ASP A 149 22.45 -15.71 38.98
CA ASP A 149 21.12 -16.14 39.45
C ASP A 149 20.52 -15.24 40.54
N THR A 150 20.96 -13.99 40.59
CA THR A 150 20.38 -12.99 41.49
C THR A 150 18.96 -12.59 41.04
N THR A 151 18.15 -12.05 41.96
CA THR A 151 16.83 -11.49 41.60
C THR A 151 16.97 -10.34 40.60
N LEU A 152 17.99 -9.49 40.79
CA LEU A 152 18.31 -8.38 39.90
C LEU A 152 18.70 -8.85 38.50
N ALA A 153 19.59 -9.85 38.38
CA ALA A 153 20.01 -10.39 37.08
C ALA A 153 18.82 -10.95 36.29
N ARG A 154 17.87 -11.62 36.97
CA ARG A 154 16.64 -12.13 36.35
C ARG A 154 15.71 -11.02 35.88
N ASP A 155 15.63 -9.90 36.60
CA ASP A 155 14.85 -8.73 36.18
C ASP A 155 15.46 -8.05 34.96
N ILE A 156 16.78 -7.81 34.97
CA ILE A 156 17.50 -7.23 33.84
C ILE A 156 17.39 -8.13 32.60
N ARG A 157 17.52 -9.45 32.74
CA ARG A 157 17.37 -10.40 31.62
C ARG A 157 15.97 -10.33 31.01
N SER A 158 14.94 -10.15 31.81
CA SER A 158 13.57 -9.96 31.32
C SER A 158 13.41 -8.64 30.58
N ASP A 159 14.04 -7.56 31.04
CA ASP A 159 13.97 -6.27 30.36
C ASP A 159 14.79 -6.26 29.06
N LEU A 160 15.95 -6.93 29.03
CA LEU A 160 16.74 -7.14 27.81
C LEU A 160 15.95 -7.88 26.74
N MET A 161 15.26 -8.97 27.09
CA MET A 161 14.43 -9.69 26.13
C MET A 161 13.29 -8.81 25.59
N ARG A 162 12.71 -7.92 26.41
CA ARG A 162 11.70 -6.94 25.92
C ARG A 162 12.31 -5.96 24.94
N ILE A 163 13.52 -5.46 25.21
CA ILE A 163 14.24 -4.56 24.29
C ILE A 163 14.54 -5.28 22.98
N GLU A 164 14.99 -6.53 23.03
CA GLU A 164 15.23 -7.36 21.85
C GLU A 164 13.95 -7.54 21.02
N GLN A 165 12.82 -7.86 21.67
CA GLN A 165 11.51 -7.95 21.01
C GLN A 165 11.10 -6.63 20.33
N TYR A 166 11.39 -5.48 20.94
CA TYR A 166 11.11 -4.18 20.31
C TYR A 166 12.02 -3.90 19.12
N ALA A 167 13.30 -4.27 19.20
CA ALA A 167 14.22 -4.16 18.07
C ALA A 167 13.77 -5.06 16.90
N ASP A 168 13.36 -6.30 17.19
CA ASP A 168 12.79 -7.23 16.21
C ASP A 168 11.50 -6.70 15.61
N MET A 169 10.63 -6.09 16.42
CA MET A 169 9.38 -5.48 15.96
C MET A 169 9.63 -4.35 14.97
N VAL A 170 10.65 -3.51 15.19
CA VAL A 170 11.04 -2.44 14.26
C VAL A 170 11.55 -3.01 12.95
N LEU A 171 12.44 -4.00 12.99
CA LEU A 171 12.95 -4.69 11.79
C LEU A 171 11.82 -5.34 10.99
N CYS A 172 10.93 -6.01 11.70
CA CYS A 172 9.74 -6.65 11.14
C CYS A 172 8.85 -5.61 10.44
N TYR A 173 8.57 -4.47 11.09
CA TYR A 173 7.79 -3.37 10.51
C TYR A 173 8.43 -2.81 9.24
N LEU A 174 9.74 -2.57 9.24
CA LEU A 174 10.45 -2.00 8.08
C LEU A 174 10.47 -2.97 6.90
N ARG A 175 10.69 -4.26 7.15
CA ARG A 175 10.71 -5.30 6.11
C ARG A 175 9.30 -5.60 5.59
N LEU A 176 8.27 -5.48 6.42
CA LEU A 176 6.89 -5.72 5.98
C LEU A 176 6.38 -4.73 4.93
N ASP A 177 7.05 -3.61 4.69
CA ASP A 177 6.65 -2.66 3.64
C ASP A 177 7.65 -2.57 2.49
N SER A 178 8.80 -3.24 2.58
CA SER A 178 9.73 -3.35 1.45
C SER A 178 9.17 -4.26 0.34
N GLU A 179 9.28 -3.80 -0.90
CA GLU A 179 9.00 -4.62 -2.09
C GLU A 179 10.01 -5.77 -2.23
N ASP A 180 11.23 -5.58 -1.73
CA ASP A 180 12.34 -6.55 -1.77
C ASP A 180 12.27 -7.64 -0.68
N THR A 181 11.09 -7.94 -0.14
CA THR A 181 10.97 -8.95 0.90
C THR A 181 11.03 -10.35 0.28
N ASP A 182 12.20 -10.98 0.30
CA ASP A 182 12.39 -12.36 -0.13
C ASP A 182 11.71 -13.34 0.84
N TYR A 183 10.46 -13.71 0.54
CA TYR A 183 9.75 -14.77 1.26
C TYR A 183 10.27 -16.15 0.86
N VAL A 184 10.60 -16.97 1.86
CA VAL A 184 11.04 -18.36 1.64
C VAL A 184 9.91 -19.31 2.01
N PHE A 185 8.99 -19.52 1.07
CA PHE A 185 7.89 -20.46 1.25
C PHE A 185 8.37 -21.91 1.14
N ARG A 186 8.24 -22.68 2.22
CA ARG A 186 8.47 -24.13 2.24
C ARG A 186 7.41 -24.81 3.10
N GLU A 187 7.28 -26.12 2.95
CA GLU A 187 6.47 -26.90 3.88
C GLU A 187 7.25 -27.13 5.17
N TYR A 188 6.72 -26.60 6.27
CA TYR A 188 7.27 -26.73 7.61
C TYR A 188 6.32 -27.53 8.50
N ALA A 189 6.86 -28.34 9.41
CA ALA A 189 6.04 -28.95 10.45
C ALA A 189 5.57 -27.86 11.41
N THR A 190 4.25 -27.67 11.57
CA THR A 190 3.71 -26.62 12.44
C THR A 190 4.21 -26.78 13.89
N ASP A 191 4.39 -28.03 14.31
CA ASP A 191 4.90 -28.40 15.64
C ASP A 191 6.31 -27.88 15.92
N SER A 192 7.20 -27.88 14.91
CA SER A 192 8.58 -27.42 15.11
C SER A 192 8.62 -25.92 15.36
N ILE A 193 7.81 -25.14 14.64
CA ILE A 193 7.73 -23.68 14.81
C ILE A 193 7.16 -23.33 16.19
N VAL A 194 6.10 -24.04 16.63
CA VAL A 194 5.51 -23.86 17.97
C VAL A 194 6.52 -24.19 19.07
N LYS A 195 7.26 -25.29 18.95
CA LYS A 195 8.32 -25.66 19.90
C LYS A 195 9.43 -24.62 20.00
N GLN A 196 9.86 -24.06 18.87
CA GLN A 196 10.85 -22.98 18.87
C GLN A 196 10.35 -21.77 19.67
N ALA A 197 9.11 -21.34 19.44
CA ALA A 197 8.50 -20.24 20.19
C ALA A 197 8.39 -20.56 21.69
N LEU A 198 7.92 -21.76 22.05
CA LEU A 198 7.81 -22.19 23.44
C LEU A 198 9.16 -22.25 24.17
N HIS A 199 10.21 -22.72 23.50
CA HIS A 199 11.55 -22.78 24.07
C HIS A 199 12.05 -21.38 24.47
N LYS A 200 11.87 -20.38 23.59
CA LYS A 200 12.25 -18.98 23.83
C LYS A 200 11.58 -18.38 25.07
N PHE A 201 10.33 -18.76 25.36
CA PHE A 201 9.56 -18.23 26.50
C PHE A 201 9.52 -19.14 27.73
N SER A 202 10.21 -20.29 27.72
CA SER A 202 10.19 -21.30 28.78
C SER A 202 10.40 -20.72 30.20
N SER A 203 11.37 -19.81 30.36
CA SER A 203 11.66 -19.14 31.63
C SER A 203 10.53 -18.26 32.17
N PHE A 204 9.69 -17.71 31.29
CA PHE A 204 8.55 -16.86 31.66
C PHE A 204 7.39 -17.65 32.24
N PHE A 205 7.14 -18.87 31.73
CA PHE A 205 6.14 -19.76 32.32
C PHE A 205 6.50 -20.12 33.76
N ILE A 206 7.77 -20.45 34.01
CA ILE A 206 8.28 -20.80 35.35
C ILE A 206 8.17 -19.59 36.29
N ARG A 207 8.69 -18.43 35.87
CA ARG A 207 8.67 -17.20 36.68
C ARG A 207 7.27 -16.68 36.95
N GLY A 208 6.43 -16.70 35.92
CA GLY A 208 5.03 -16.28 35.99
C GLY A 208 4.16 -17.24 36.80
N LYS A 209 4.66 -18.44 37.14
CA LYS A 209 3.86 -19.54 37.72
C LYS A 209 2.63 -19.82 36.84
N ILE A 210 2.83 -19.83 35.53
CA ILE A 210 1.79 -20.07 34.52
C ILE A 210 1.93 -21.51 34.05
N ARG A 211 0.83 -22.25 34.06
CA ARG A 211 0.79 -23.63 33.57
C ARG A 211 0.75 -23.63 32.04
N LEU A 212 1.70 -24.30 31.41
CA LEU A 212 1.69 -24.54 29.97
C LEU A 212 0.96 -25.85 29.65
N GLU A 213 -0.09 -25.77 28.84
CA GLU A 213 -0.85 -26.92 28.35
C GLU A 213 -0.64 -27.06 26.83
N TYR A 214 0.33 -27.87 26.44
CA TYR A 214 0.70 -28.02 25.04
C TYR A 214 0.33 -29.41 24.51
N ARG A 215 -0.36 -29.44 23.36
CA ARG A 215 -0.68 -30.66 22.63
C ARG A 215 0.13 -30.72 21.34
N PRO A 216 0.88 -31.82 21.07
CA PRO A 216 1.64 -31.96 19.84
C PRO A 216 0.76 -31.89 18.60
N ILE A 217 1.21 -31.13 17.60
CA ILE A 217 0.51 -30.84 16.35
C ILE A 217 1.09 -31.74 15.26
N LYS A 218 0.26 -32.34 14.40
CA LYS A 218 0.74 -33.28 13.35
C LYS A 218 0.69 -32.69 11.93
N GLY A 219 0.26 -31.45 11.78
CA GLY A 219 0.14 -30.76 10.49
C GLY A 219 1.45 -30.15 9.96
N CYS A 220 1.50 -30.01 8.63
CA CYS A 220 2.48 -29.19 7.93
C CYS A 220 1.79 -27.96 7.33
N VAL A 221 2.51 -26.85 7.25
CA VAL A 221 2.04 -25.59 6.67
C VAL A 221 3.02 -25.11 5.61
N LEU A 222 2.50 -24.67 4.46
CA LEU A 222 3.29 -23.95 3.45
C LEU A 222 3.37 -22.49 3.88
N THR A 223 4.53 -22.06 4.36
CA THR A 223 4.71 -20.71 4.87
C THR A 223 6.19 -20.32 4.91
N ASP A 224 6.48 -19.09 5.33
CA ASP A 224 7.81 -18.70 5.79
C ASP A 224 7.91 -18.88 7.31
N GLU A 225 8.86 -19.72 7.75
CA GLU A 225 9.10 -20.06 9.15
C GLU A 225 9.40 -18.83 10.01
N LYS A 226 10.22 -17.89 9.53
CA LYS A 226 10.66 -16.73 10.32
C LYS A 226 9.49 -15.81 10.66
N TRP A 227 8.63 -15.59 9.67
CA TRP A 227 7.47 -14.71 9.82
C TRP A 227 6.39 -15.32 10.70
N ILE A 228 6.09 -16.62 10.55
CA ILE A 228 5.12 -17.29 11.43
C ILE A 228 5.66 -17.46 12.85
N LEU A 229 6.96 -17.73 13.01
CA LEU A 229 7.61 -17.73 14.32
C LEU A 229 7.43 -16.38 15.02
N PHE A 230 7.65 -15.27 14.32
CA PHE A 230 7.40 -13.93 14.86
C PHE A 230 5.94 -13.75 15.32
N VAL A 231 4.96 -14.17 14.51
CA VAL A 231 3.53 -14.11 14.88
C VAL A 231 3.27 -14.88 16.17
N LEU A 232 3.76 -16.11 16.28
CA LEU A 232 3.60 -16.94 17.47
C LEU A 232 4.26 -16.31 18.70
N GLU A 233 5.47 -15.79 18.56
CA GLU A 233 6.17 -15.11 19.64
C GLU A 233 5.42 -13.88 20.15
N GLN A 234 4.80 -13.10 19.26
CA GLN A 234 3.99 -11.94 19.63
C GLN A 234 2.70 -12.35 20.36
N VAL A 235 2.02 -13.39 19.87
CA VAL A 235 0.82 -13.92 20.52
C VAL A 235 1.15 -14.47 21.90
N LEU A 236 2.23 -15.25 22.03
CA LEU A 236 2.68 -15.80 23.32
C LEU A 236 3.15 -14.72 24.29
N SER A 237 3.87 -13.70 23.81
CA SER A 237 4.29 -12.57 24.63
C SER A 237 3.09 -11.84 25.22
N ASN A 238 2.03 -11.62 24.42
CA ASN A 238 0.78 -11.06 24.92
C ASN A 238 0.10 -11.97 25.94
N ALA A 239 -0.04 -13.26 25.64
CA ALA A 239 -0.63 -14.24 26.57
C ALA A 239 0.09 -14.24 27.93
N LEU A 240 1.44 -14.29 27.93
CA LEU A 240 2.26 -14.25 29.14
C LEU A 240 2.18 -12.92 29.90
N LYS A 241 2.06 -11.81 29.17
CA LYS A 241 1.95 -10.47 29.77
C LYS A 241 0.63 -10.26 30.51
N TYR A 242 -0.47 -10.81 29.99
CA TYR A 242 -1.82 -10.57 30.50
C TYR A 242 -2.37 -11.69 31.40
N THR A 243 -1.68 -12.83 31.46
CA THR A 243 -1.99 -13.92 32.40
C THR A 243 -1.40 -13.66 33.77
N LYS A 244 -2.23 -13.74 34.81
CA LYS A 244 -1.78 -13.60 36.21
C LYS A 244 -1.14 -14.89 36.71
N ALA A 245 -0.34 -14.78 37.78
CA ALA A 245 0.27 -15.94 38.41
C ALA A 245 -0.78 -16.97 38.86
N GLY A 246 -0.53 -18.25 38.56
CA GLY A 246 -1.48 -19.34 38.78
C GLY A 246 -2.44 -19.61 37.61
N GLY A 247 -2.44 -18.78 36.56
CA GLY A 247 -3.20 -19.04 35.34
C GLY A 247 -2.58 -20.11 34.44
N SER A 248 -3.22 -20.36 33.30
CA SER A 248 -2.72 -21.27 32.27
C SER A 248 -2.72 -20.64 30.88
N ILE A 249 -1.84 -21.17 30.03
CA ILE A 249 -1.82 -20.91 28.60
C ILE A 249 -1.82 -22.26 27.90
N SER A 250 -2.79 -22.48 27.01
CA SER A 250 -2.88 -23.68 26.20
C SER A 250 -2.55 -23.39 24.74
N ILE A 251 -1.88 -24.35 24.10
CA ILE A 251 -1.59 -24.33 22.66
C ILE A 251 -2.01 -25.66 22.07
N GLU A 252 -2.96 -25.61 21.15
CA GLU A 252 -3.51 -26.79 20.50
C GLU A 252 -4.01 -26.50 19.08
N GLU A 253 -4.11 -27.55 18.28
CA GLU A 253 -4.78 -27.53 16.99
C GLU A 253 -6.28 -27.82 17.20
N THR A 254 -7.14 -26.82 17.02
CA THR A 254 -8.60 -26.96 17.27
C THR A 254 -9.31 -27.64 16.11
N GLU A 255 -8.82 -27.40 14.90
CA GLU A 255 -9.24 -28.02 13.64
C GLU A 255 -7.98 -28.26 12.81
N PRO A 256 -7.97 -29.22 11.86
CA PRO A 256 -6.83 -29.41 10.97
C PRO A 256 -6.40 -28.10 10.29
N GLY A 257 -5.18 -27.65 10.58
CA GLY A 257 -4.62 -26.40 10.07
C GLY A 257 -5.03 -25.13 10.83
N VAL A 258 -5.72 -25.24 11.97
CA VAL A 258 -6.10 -24.09 12.82
C VAL A 258 -5.44 -24.21 14.19
N LEU A 259 -4.43 -23.38 14.43
CA LEU A 259 -3.71 -23.32 15.69
C LEU A 259 -4.37 -22.30 16.63
N CYS A 260 -4.61 -22.69 17.87
CA CYS A 260 -5.16 -21.84 18.91
C CYS A 260 -4.15 -21.65 20.04
N VAL A 261 -3.91 -20.40 20.41
CA VAL A 261 -3.20 -20.02 21.64
C VAL A 261 -4.21 -19.36 22.56
N ARG A 262 -4.51 -20.00 23.69
CA ARG A 262 -5.49 -19.53 24.66
C ARG A 262 -4.82 -19.24 25.99
N ASP A 263 -5.15 -18.11 26.60
CA ASP A 263 -4.72 -17.69 27.92
C ASP A 263 -5.90 -17.52 28.88
N THR A 264 -5.64 -17.64 30.19
CA THR A 264 -6.61 -17.35 31.26
C THR A 264 -6.36 -15.97 31.88
N GLY A 265 -6.00 -14.99 31.07
CA GLY A 265 -5.66 -13.64 31.50
C GLY A 265 -6.86 -12.75 31.79
N ILE A 266 -6.63 -11.45 31.79
CA ILE A 266 -7.67 -10.44 32.09
C ILE A 266 -8.79 -10.36 31.04
N GLY A 267 -8.57 -10.91 29.85
CA GLY A 267 -9.46 -10.76 28.70
C GLY A 267 -9.49 -9.35 28.10
N ILE A 268 -10.26 -9.20 27.04
CA ILE A 268 -10.40 -8.00 26.22
C ILE A 268 -11.88 -7.59 26.21
N ALA A 269 -12.15 -6.29 26.32
CA ALA A 269 -13.52 -5.79 26.24
C ALA A 269 -14.12 -6.02 24.84
N PRO A 270 -15.42 -6.38 24.72
CA PRO A 270 -16.07 -6.61 23.43
C PRO A 270 -15.95 -5.41 22.46
N GLU A 271 -15.92 -4.19 22.99
CA GLU A 271 -15.75 -2.94 22.23
C GLU A 271 -14.33 -2.78 21.65
N ASP A 272 -13.33 -3.33 22.34
CA ASP A 272 -11.92 -3.26 21.96
C ASP A 272 -11.53 -4.40 21.01
N LEU A 273 -12.19 -5.57 21.13
CA LEU A 273 -11.91 -6.80 20.36
C LEU A 273 -11.84 -6.59 18.83
N PRO A 274 -12.77 -5.89 18.15
CA PRO A 274 -12.68 -5.69 16.70
C PRO A 274 -11.50 -4.82 16.28
N ARG A 275 -10.89 -4.08 17.21
CA ARG A 275 -9.88 -3.06 16.95
C ARG A 275 -8.46 -3.48 17.33
N ILE A 276 -8.28 -4.62 17.99
CA ILE A 276 -6.96 -5.06 18.50
C ILE A 276 -5.90 -5.26 17.41
N PHE A 277 -6.33 -5.45 16.16
CA PHE A 277 -5.45 -5.58 15.00
C PHE A 277 -5.27 -4.26 14.22
N GLU A 278 -5.84 -3.15 14.68
CA GLU A 278 -5.66 -1.82 14.07
C GLU A 278 -4.29 -1.23 14.45
N LYS A 279 -3.68 -0.49 13.53
CA LYS A 279 -2.37 0.14 13.73
C LYS A 279 -2.40 1.12 14.91
N GLY A 280 -1.55 0.87 15.90
CA GLY A 280 -1.37 1.76 17.05
C GLY A 280 -2.52 1.68 18.06
N TYR A 281 -3.42 0.71 17.91
CA TYR A 281 -4.52 0.55 18.84
C TYR A 281 -4.04 -0.07 20.15
N THR A 282 -4.33 0.62 21.24
CA THR A 282 -4.13 0.14 22.60
C THR A 282 -5.44 0.36 23.32
N GLY A 283 -6.15 -0.73 23.61
CA GLY A 283 -7.46 -0.68 24.30
C GLY A 283 -7.39 0.06 25.64
N CYS A 284 -8.52 0.15 26.34
CA CYS A 284 -8.61 0.95 27.58
C CYS A 284 -7.53 0.59 28.63
N ASN A 285 -7.18 -0.70 28.73
CA ASN A 285 -6.13 -1.20 29.62
C ASN A 285 -4.70 -0.80 29.20
N GLY A 286 -4.45 -0.63 27.89
CA GLY A 286 -3.16 -0.19 27.36
C GLY A 286 -2.88 1.28 27.66
N ARG A 287 -3.92 2.14 27.65
CA ARG A 287 -3.82 3.57 27.99
C ARG A 287 -3.49 3.81 29.45
N LEU A 288 -4.06 3.01 30.36
CA LEU A 288 -3.78 3.08 31.79
C LEU A 288 -2.36 2.61 32.14
N GLN A 289 -1.83 1.62 31.41
CA GLN A 289 -0.50 1.06 31.69
C GLN A 289 0.65 1.69 30.90
N LYS A 290 0.42 2.58 29.92
CA LYS A 290 1.45 3.25 29.06
C LYS A 290 2.55 2.34 28.46
N LYS A 291 2.31 1.02 28.41
CA LYS A 291 3.31 -0.02 28.08
C LYS A 291 2.97 -0.81 26.81
N ALA A 292 2.08 -0.30 25.96
CA ALA A 292 1.69 -0.97 24.72
C ALA A 292 1.87 0.01 23.55
N SER A 293 2.52 -0.44 22.48
CA SER A 293 2.68 0.33 21.23
C SER A 293 1.48 0.17 20.30
N GLY A 294 0.67 -0.89 20.49
CA GLY A 294 -0.40 -1.25 19.56
C GLY A 294 0.09 -1.73 18.20
N ILE A 295 1.37 -2.09 18.09
CA ILE A 295 2.00 -2.50 16.82
C ILE A 295 2.03 -4.03 16.67
N GLY A 296 2.23 -4.79 17.76
CA GLY A 296 2.47 -6.23 17.69
C GLY A 296 1.36 -7.03 16.97
N LEU A 297 0.11 -6.91 17.41
CA LEU A 297 -1.01 -7.62 16.78
C LEU A 297 -1.32 -7.10 15.37
N TYR A 298 -1.17 -5.79 15.14
CA TYR A 298 -1.27 -5.22 13.79
C TYR A 298 -0.26 -5.86 12.83
N LEU A 299 1.01 -6.01 13.24
CA LEU A 299 2.02 -6.72 12.45
C LEU A 299 1.63 -8.18 12.24
N CYS A 300 1.11 -8.87 13.26
CA CYS A 300 0.66 -10.25 13.12
C CYS A 300 -0.39 -10.39 12.02
N LYS A 301 -1.39 -9.50 12.00
CA LYS A 301 -2.41 -9.48 10.96
C LYS A 301 -1.82 -9.26 9.57
N ARG A 302 -0.93 -8.27 9.41
CA ARG A 302 -0.29 -8.00 8.11
C ARG A 302 0.59 -9.14 7.62
N ILE A 303 1.31 -9.80 8.53
CA ILE A 303 2.12 -10.97 8.20
C ILE A 303 1.22 -12.11 7.71
N CYS A 304 0.16 -12.43 8.45
CA CYS A 304 -0.80 -13.45 8.05
C CYS A 304 -1.39 -13.13 6.68
N GLU A 305 -1.84 -11.89 6.45
CA GLU A 305 -2.40 -11.46 5.16
C GLU A 305 -1.39 -11.63 4.01
N ARG A 306 -0.12 -11.24 4.19
CA ARG A 306 0.92 -11.41 3.16
C ARG A 306 1.30 -12.86 2.89
N LEU A 307 1.21 -13.72 3.90
CA LEU A 307 1.47 -15.16 3.78
C LEU A 307 0.25 -15.96 3.30
N GLY A 308 -0.92 -15.32 3.17
CA GLY A 308 -2.17 -15.98 2.79
C GLY A 308 -2.89 -16.70 3.94
N HIS A 309 -2.49 -16.47 5.19
CA HIS A 309 -3.09 -17.02 6.41
C HIS A 309 -4.09 -16.06 7.04
N LYS A 310 -4.90 -16.53 7.99
CA LYS A 310 -5.81 -15.65 8.75
C LYS A 310 -5.50 -15.69 10.24
N ILE A 311 -5.72 -14.56 10.91
CA ILE A 311 -5.65 -14.44 12.36
C ILE A 311 -6.96 -13.86 12.89
N ARG A 312 -7.48 -14.44 13.96
CA ARG A 312 -8.66 -13.93 14.67
C ARG A 312 -8.49 -14.10 16.17
N ALA A 313 -9.25 -13.36 16.96
CA ALA A 313 -9.25 -13.50 18.41
C ALA A 313 -10.68 -13.54 18.96
N GLU A 314 -10.86 -14.33 20.01
CA GLU A 314 -12.06 -14.38 20.84
C GLU A 314 -11.63 -14.11 22.28
N SER A 315 -12.39 -13.32 23.03
CA SER A 315 -12.03 -12.99 24.41
C SER A 315 -13.25 -12.62 25.23
N CYS A 316 -13.21 -12.95 26.51
CA CYS A 316 -14.18 -12.53 27.51
C CYS A 316 -13.44 -11.95 28.71
N ILE A 317 -13.93 -10.82 29.24
CA ILE A 317 -13.31 -10.14 30.38
C ILE A 317 -13.31 -11.09 31.58
N GLY A 318 -12.13 -11.28 32.19
CA GLY A 318 -11.94 -12.14 33.35
C GLY A 318 -11.79 -13.63 33.05
N GLU A 319 -12.08 -14.08 31.83
CA GLU A 319 -11.90 -15.48 31.41
C GLU A 319 -10.62 -15.68 30.60
N GLY A 320 -10.21 -14.67 29.82
CA GLY A 320 -8.97 -14.67 29.04
C GLY A 320 -9.17 -14.44 27.55
N THR A 321 -8.16 -14.79 26.74
CA THR A 321 -8.15 -14.56 25.29
C THR A 321 -7.74 -15.83 24.55
N ALA A 322 -8.41 -16.13 23.44
CA ALA A 322 -8.04 -17.16 22.49
C ALA A 322 -7.71 -16.52 21.14
N VAL A 323 -6.47 -16.69 20.67
CA VAL A 323 -6.02 -16.25 19.35
C VAL A 323 -5.90 -17.46 18.44
N TYR A 324 -6.57 -17.40 17.29
CA TYR A 324 -6.59 -18.46 16.29
C TYR A 324 -5.79 -18.03 15.07
N LEU A 325 -4.88 -18.90 14.63
CA LEU A 325 -4.12 -18.81 13.40
C LEU A 325 -4.62 -19.90 12.45
N ASP A 326 -5.31 -19.47 11.39
CA ASP A 326 -5.77 -20.33 10.32
C ASP A 326 -4.66 -20.44 9.26
N LEU A 327 -4.01 -21.59 9.28
CA LEU A 327 -2.87 -21.98 8.44
C LEU A 327 -3.27 -22.92 7.30
N ARG A 328 -4.58 -23.08 7.06
CA ARG A 328 -5.09 -23.95 5.99
C ARG A 328 -4.64 -23.42 4.64
N LYS A 329 -4.31 -24.33 3.72
CA LYS A 329 -4.06 -23.98 2.32
C LYS A 329 -5.32 -23.33 1.75
N ALA A 330 -5.21 -22.16 1.14
CA ALA A 330 -6.31 -21.61 0.36
C ALA A 330 -6.66 -22.64 -0.73
N GLN A 331 -7.86 -23.23 -0.63
CA GLN A 331 -8.41 -24.00 -1.75
C GLN A 331 -8.65 -22.99 -2.87
N LEU A 332 -7.82 -23.05 -3.92
CA LEU A 332 -8.17 -22.42 -5.18
C LEU A 332 -9.42 -23.16 -5.68
N GLU A 333 -10.58 -22.52 -5.58
CA GLU A 333 -11.76 -22.95 -6.33
C GLU A 333 -11.39 -22.84 -7.81
N THR A 334 -11.02 -23.96 -8.43
CA THR A 334 -10.94 -24.06 -9.87
C THR A 334 -12.37 -24.08 -10.38
N GLU A 335 -12.81 -22.96 -10.97
CA GLU A 335 -14.04 -22.89 -11.78
C GLU A 335 -14.00 -23.85 -12.97
#